data_AF-A0A7V8E5L8-F1
#
_entry.id   AF-A0A7V8E5L8-F1
#
_cell.length_a   1.000
_cell.length_b   1.000
_cell.length_c   1.000
_cell.angle_alpha   90.00
_cell.angle_beta   90.00
_cell.angle_gamma   90.00
#
_symmetry.space_group_name_H-M   'P 1'
#
loop_
_entity.id
_entity.type
_entity.pdbx_description
1 polymer ?
#
loop_
_entity_poly.entity_id
_entity_poly.type
_entity_poly.pdbx_seq_one_letter_code
_entity_poly.pdbx_strand_id
1 'polypeptide(L)'
;MKLIRVTASLPADLVEAIDRSESNRSRYLADLVRRDFARRRRAGFLESLRHPFKGSRALAEAGLKDWAANLPPDRASDLVDLNAGTPVKWVRGKGWIKLKK
;
A
#
# COMPACT_ATOMS: atom_id res chain seq x y z
N MET A 1 6.79 19.95 12.71
CA MET A 1 5.88 19.79 11.55
C MET A 1 5.57 21.17 11.00
N LYS A 2 5.76 21.42 9.69
CA LYS A 2 5.48 22.73 9.08
C LYS A 2 3.97 22.87 8.86
N LEU A 3 3.37 23.92 9.41
CA LEU A 3 1.95 24.25 9.20
C LEU A 3 1.82 25.13 7.95
N ILE A 4 0.85 24.81 7.09
CA ILE A 4 0.50 25.59 5.90
C ILE A 4 -0.95 26.02 6.05
N ARG A 5 -1.23 27.32 5.89
CA ARG A 5 -2.60 27.86 5.95
C ARG A 5 -3.32 27.56 4.64
N VAL A 6 -4.51 27.00 4.75
CA VAL A 6 -5.40 26.73 3.62
C VAL A 6 -6.72 27.46 3.88
N THR A 7 -7.23 28.17 2.89
CA THR A 7 -8.53 28.85 2.95
C THR A 7 -9.48 28.15 1.97
N ALA A 8 -10.64 27.75 2.45
CA ALA A 8 -11.68 27.12 1.64
C ALA A 8 -13.05 27.70 2.01
N SER A 9 -13.95 27.78 1.03
CA SER A 9 -15.33 28.16 1.27
C SER A 9 -16.15 26.92 1.64
N LEU A 10 -16.96 27.02 2.69
CA LEU A 10 -17.87 25.98 3.15
C LEU A 10 -19.29 26.54 3.26
N PRO A 11 -20.33 25.70 3.12
CA PRO A 11 -21.70 26.09 3.41
C PRO A 11 -21.83 26.65 4.84
N ALA A 12 -22.60 27.74 5.00
CA ALA A 12 -22.71 28.44 6.28
C ALA A 12 -23.32 27.56 7.38
N ASP A 13 -24.35 26.79 7.04
CA ASP A 13 -25.00 25.81 7.91
C ASP A 13 -24.02 24.74 8.42
N LEU A 14 -23.08 24.30 7.59
CA LEU A 14 -22.05 23.34 7.98
C LEU A 14 -21.04 23.96 8.95
N VAL A 15 -20.63 25.22 8.72
CA VAL A 15 -19.73 25.93 9.64
C VAL A 15 -20.40 26.11 11.00
N GLU A 16 -21.67 26.52 11.02
CA GLU A 16 -22.43 26.62 12.27
C GLU A 16 -22.56 25.27 13.00
N ALA A 17 -22.80 24.18 12.27
CA ALA A 17 -22.88 22.85 12.86
C ALA A 17 -21.55 22.43 13.50
N ILE A 18 -20.42 22.73 12.84
CA ILE A 18 -19.08 22.49 13.40
C ILE A 18 -18.90 23.31 14.68
N ASP A 19 -19.26 24.60 14.66
CA ASP A 19 -19.09 25.50 15.81
C ASP A 19 -19.86 25.09 17.05
N ARG A 20 -21.05 24.52 16.87
CA ARG A 20 -21.87 24.02 17.98
C ARG A 20 -21.24 22.81 18.67
N SER A 21 -20.40 22.05 17.95
CA SER A 21 -19.86 20.76 18.42
C SER A 21 -18.39 20.82 18.80
N GLU A 22 -17.59 21.66 18.13
CA GLU A 22 -16.13 21.63 18.20
C GLU A 22 -15.56 23.03 18.37
N SER A 23 -14.79 23.23 19.45
CA SER A 23 -14.12 24.50 19.75
C SER A 23 -12.94 24.80 18.82
N ASN A 24 -12.41 23.80 18.11
CA ASN A 24 -11.27 23.95 17.21
C ASN A 24 -11.58 23.36 15.82
N ARG A 25 -12.14 24.21 14.94
CA ARG A 25 -12.48 23.88 13.55
C ARG A 25 -11.30 23.27 12.79
N SER A 26 -10.12 23.87 12.89
CA SER A 26 -8.93 23.45 12.15
C SER A 26 -8.50 22.03 12.55
N ARG A 27 -8.53 21.71 13.84
CA ARG A 27 -8.23 20.36 14.34
C ARG A 27 -9.29 19.37 13.87
N TYR A 28 -10.56 19.72 14.02
CA TYR A 28 -11.67 18.87 13.59
C TYR A 28 -11.59 18.52 12.10
N LEU A 29 -11.40 19.52 11.24
CA LEU A 29 -11.26 19.33 9.80
C LEU A 29 -10.02 18.50 9.47
N ALA A 30 -8.88 18.76 10.12
CA ALA A 30 -7.66 17.98 9.90
C ALA A 30 -7.87 16.50 10.23
N ASP A 31 -8.52 16.19 11.34
CA ASP A 31 -8.77 14.81 11.76
C ASP A 31 -9.84 14.13 10.89
N LEU A 32 -10.88 14.87 10.50
CA LEU A 32 -11.88 14.39 9.55
C LEU A 32 -11.24 14.00 8.21
N VAL A 33 -10.40 14.88 7.66
CA VAL A 33 -9.68 14.66 6.39
C VAL A 33 -8.73 13.48 6.52
N ARG A 34 -7.98 13.35 7.62
CA ARG A 34 -7.10 12.19 7.87
C ARG A 34 -7.88 10.88 7.89
N ARG A 35 -9.02 10.84 8.58
CA ARG A 35 -9.89 9.65 8.64
C ARG A 35 -10.45 9.31 7.26
N ASP A 36 -10.86 10.29 6.49
CA ASP A 36 -11.34 10.08 5.12
C ASP A 36 -10.24 9.51 4.22
N PHE A 37 -9.02 10.07 4.24
CA PHE A 37 -7.89 9.52 3.48
C PHE A 37 -7.56 8.09 3.88
N ALA A 38 -7.57 7.76 5.18
CA ALA A 38 -7.34 6.40 5.64
C ALA A 38 -8.43 5.44 5.11
N ARG A 39 -9.70 5.86 5.15
CA ARG A 39 -10.83 5.10 4.61
C ARG A 39 -10.69 4.87 3.11
N ARG A 40 -10.41 5.91 2.32
CA ARG A 40 -10.25 5.81 0.86
C ARG A 40 -9.06 4.94 0.48
N ARG A 41 -7.94 5.06 1.20
CA ARG A 41 -6.77 4.19 1.00
C ARG A 41 -7.11 2.72 1.23
N ARG A 42 -7.83 2.42 2.32
CA ARG A 42 -8.30 1.05 2.60
C ARG A 42 -9.25 0.55 1.53
N ALA A 43 -10.21 1.37 1.10
CA ALA A 43 -11.15 1.01 0.05
C ALA A 43 -10.44 0.73 -1.28
N GLY A 44 -9.51 1.60 -1.69
CA GLY A 44 -8.69 1.41 -2.88
C GLY A 44 -7.82 0.16 -2.79
N PHE A 45 -7.23 -0.12 -1.63
CA PHE A 45 -6.48 -1.36 -1.43
C PHE A 45 -7.36 -2.62 -1.56
N LEU A 46 -8.53 -2.63 -0.93
CA LEU A 46 -9.48 -3.74 -1.06
C LEU A 46 -9.94 -3.92 -2.50
N GLU A 47 -10.11 -2.83 -3.24
CA GLU A 47 -10.43 -2.87 -4.68
C GLU A 47 -9.29 -3.50 -5.48
N SER A 48 -8.03 -3.10 -5.24
CA SER A 48 -6.86 -3.73 -5.87
C SER A 48 -6.71 -5.21 -5.53
N LEU A 49 -7.14 -5.65 -4.35
CA LEU A 49 -7.17 -7.06 -3.99
C LEU A 49 -8.26 -7.83 -4.73
N ARG A 50 -9.44 -7.22 -4.95
CA ARG A 50 -10.53 -7.81 -5.75
C ARG A 50 -10.22 -7.85 -7.24
N HIS A 51 -9.54 -6.81 -7.73
CA HIS A 51 -9.14 -6.67 -9.12
C HIS A 51 -7.62 -6.50 -9.23
N PRO A 52 -6.85 -7.59 -9.03
CA PRO A 52 -5.40 -7.52 -9.15
C PRO A 52 -5.00 -6.97 -10.52
N PHE A 53 -3.99 -6.09 -10.54
CA PHE A 53 -3.41 -5.60 -11.79
C PHE A 53 -3.03 -6.78 -12.69
N LYS A 54 -3.40 -6.75 -13.98
CA LYS A 54 -3.20 -7.89 -14.88
C LYS A 54 -1.73 -8.39 -14.93
N GLY A 55 -0.76 -7.46 -14.84
CA GLY A 55 0.66 -7.81 -14.79
C GLY A 55 1.15 -8.38 -13.46
N SER A 56 0.38 -8.25 -12.37
CA SER A 56 0.77 -8.81 -11.06
C SER A 56 0.71 -10.33 -11.05
N ARG A 57 -0.17 -10.94 -11.87
CA ARG A 57 -0.23 -12.39 -12.02
C ARG A 57 1.04 -12.95 -12.65
N ALA A 58 1.46 -12.36 -13.78
CA ALA A 58 2.72 -12.76 -14.43
C ALA A 58 3.92 -12.56 -13.51
N LEU A 59 3.95 -11.48 -12.72
CA LEU A 59 5.01 -11.24 -11.74
C LEU A 59 4.95 -12.18 -10.52
N ALA A 60 3.75 -12.60 -10.09
CA ALA A 60 3.58 -13.56 -9.01
C ALA A 60 3.92 -14.99 -9.43
N GLU A 61 3.77 -15.29 -10.72
CA GLU A 61 4.18 -16.56 -11.34
C GLU A 61 5.68 -16.55 -11.70
N ALA A 62 6.27 -15.37 -11.98
CA ALA A 62 7.69 -15.20 -12.23
C ALA A 62 8.52 -15.57 -10.99
N GLY A 63 9.39 -16.57 -11.15
CA GLY A 63 10.27 -17.04 -10.09
C GLY A 63 11.60 -16.28 -10.02
N LEU A 64 12.41 -16.59 -9.01
CA LEU A 64 13.78 -16.04 -8.87
C LEU A 64 14.64 -16.29 -10.12
N LYS A 65 14.44 -17.43 -10.81
CA LYS A 65 15.14 -17.77 -12.05
C LYS A 65 14.72 -16.88 -13.22
N ASP A 66 13.42 -16.60 -13.37
CA ASP A 66 12.91 -15.72 -14.42
C ASP A 66 13.38 -14.27 -14.20
N TRP A 67 13.43 -13.84 -12.93
CA TRP A 67 14.03 -12.55 -12.57
C TRP A 67 15.52 -12.50 -12.92
N ALA A 68 16.30 -13.52 -12.54
CA ALA A 68 17.73 -13.58 -12.83
C ALA A 68 18.04 -13.61 -14.34
N ALA A 69 17.19 -14.26 -15.13
CA ALA A 69 17.33 -14.32 -16.60
C ALA A 69 17.12 -12.96 -17.29
N ASN A 70 16.48 -11.99 -16.60
CA ASN A 70 16.26 -10.63 -17.10
C ASN A 70 17.31 -9.63 -16.62
N LEU A 71 18.31 -10.06 -15.85
CA LEU A 71 19.42 -9.21 -15.42
C LEU A 71 20.53 -9.17 -16.48
N PRO A 72 21.27 -8.06 -16.57
CA PRO A 72 22.52 -8.02 -17.32
C PRO A 72 23.45 -9.16 -16.88
N PRO A 73 24.08 -9.88 -17.83
CA PRO A 73 24.86 -11.10 -17.55
C PRO A 73 26.05 -10.88 -16.61
N ASP A 74 26.51 -9.63 -16.47
CA ASP A 74 27.59 -9.20 -15.57
C ASP A 74 27.16 -8.92 -14.12
N ARG A 75 25.86 -8.96 -13.79
CA ARG A 75 25.37 -8.49 -12.47
C ARG A 75 24.50 -9.45 -11.68
N ALA A 76 24.01 -10.52 -12.28
CA ALA A 76 23.08 -11.43 -11.60
C ALA A 76 23.74 -12.16 -10.41
N SER A 77 24.96 -12.67 -10.61
CA SER A 77 25.75 -13.36 -9.58
C SER A 77 26.27 -12.43 -8.48
N ASP A 78 26.47 -11.16 -8.81
CA ASP A 78 27.08 -10.17 -7.92
C ASP A 78 26.07 -9.60 -6.92
N LEU A 79 24.78 -9.65 -7.28
CA LEU A 79 23.70 -9.12 -6.46
C LEU A 79 23.12 -10.16 -5.50
N VAL A 80 22.92 -11.40 -5.98
CA VAL A 80 22.26 -12.46 -5.19
C VAL A 80 22.82 -13.83 -5.59
N ASP A 81 23.26 -14.62 -4.60
CA ASP A 81 23.53 -16.05 -4.80
C ASP A 81 22.20 -16.81 -4.97
N LEU A 82 21.89 -17.18 -6.21
CA LEU A 82 20.67 -17.90 -6.58
C LEU A 82 20.59 -19.31 -5.94
N ASN A 83 21.70 -19.86 -5.47
CA ASN A 83 21.79 -21.19 -4.89
C ASN A 83 21.78 -21.21 -3.35
N ALA A 84 22.07 -20.09 -2.69
CA ALA A 84 22.05 -19.97 -1.23
C ALA A 84 20.64 -19.95 -0.62
N GLY A 85 19.60 -19.76 -1.43
CA GLY A 85 18.21 -19.66 -0.97
C GLY A 85 17.54 -20.99 -0.61
N THR A 86 16.63 -20.95 0.38
CA THR A 86 15.65 -22.01 0.62
C THR A 86 14.34 -21.64 -0.05
N PRO A 87 13.83 -22.42 -1.03
CA PRO A 87 12.56 -22.09 -1.67
C PRO A 87 11.43 -22.20 -0.64
N VAL A 88 10.52 -21.22 -0.64
CA VAL A 88 9.36 -21.17 0.26
C VAL A 88 8.08 -20.88 -0.52
N LYS A 89 6.95 -21.38 -0.01
CA LYS A 89 5.62 -21.10 -0.56
C LYS A 89 4.65 -20.75 0.54
N TRP A 90 3.81 -19.75 0.33
CA TRP A 90 2.68 -19.47 1.22
C TRP A 90 1.55 -20.46 0.95
N VAL A 91 1.07 -21.11 2.01
CA VAL A 91 -0.11 -21.99 1.98
C VAL A 91 -1.16 -21.46 2.95
N ARG A 92 -2.38 -21.22 2.44
CA ARG A 92 -3.50 -20.73 3.25
C ARG A 92 -3.74 -21.65 4.45
N GLY A 93 -3.77 -21.09 5.66
CA GLY A 93 -3.94 -21.83 6.92
C GLY A 93 -2.69 -22.51 7.47
N LYS A 94 -1.58 -22.57 6.71
CA LYS A 94 -0.29 -23.14 7.16
C LYS A 94 0.84 -22.12 7.22
N GLY A 95 0.70 -20.99 6.53
CA GLY A 95 1.73 -19.96 6.46
C GLY A 95 2.83 -20.26 5.44
N TRP A 96 4.03 -19.73 5.65
CA TRP A 96 5.19 -19.98 4.81
C TRP A 96 5.75 -21.38 5.08
N ILE A 97 5.76 -22.25 4.08
CA ILE A 97 6.36 -23.58 4.16
C ILE A 97 7.62 -23.64 3.30
N LYS A 98 8.65 -24.35 3.78
CA LYS A 98 9.84 -24.66 3.00
C LYS A 98 9.47 -25.69 1.93
N LEU A 99 9.79 -25.38 0.70
CA LEU A 99 9.77 -26.35 -0.39
C LEU A 99 11.08 -27.15 -0.32
N LYS A 100 11.00 -28.46 -0.58
CA LYS A 100 12.22 -29.25 -0.81
C LYS A 100 12.80 -28.80 -2.16
N LYS A 101 14.11 -28.58 -2.20
CA LYS A 101 14.86 -28.27 -3.43
C LYS A 101 14.72 -29.41 -4.44
#